data_AF-D4X857-F1
#
_entry.id   AF-D4X857-F1
#
_cell.length_a   1.000
_cell.length_b   1.000
_cell.length_c   1.000
_cell.angle_alpha   90.00
_cell.angle_beta   90.00
_cell.angle_gamma   90.00
#
_symmetry.space_group_name_H-M   'P 1'
#
loop_
_entity.id
_entity.type
_entity.pdbx_description
1 polymer ?
#
loop_
_entity_poly.entity_id
_entity_poly.type
_entity_poly.pdbx_seq_one_letter_code
_entity_poly.pdbx_strand_id
1 'polypeptide(L)'
;MFATPEEAEHAFYEALEQGDCVRLMQVWADDEEVVCIHPGGLRIVGHSAVHDSWQQVLSNGPLHVRPLRPLVMLSMMCAVHVLVEQVAVRTREGTQFANCYATNIYHKGPTGWRMVMHHSSSAPTEAGVLDLHDVPDMLH
;
A
#
# COMPACT_ATOMS: atom_id res chain seq x y z
N MET A 1 10.41 0.14 -14.19
CA MET A 1 10.68 1.55 -13.83
C MET A 1 9.37 2.30 -14.00
N PHE A 2 8.89 2.98 -12.98
CA PHE A 2 7.55 3.60 -12.96
C PHE A 2 7.65 5.09 -13.32
N ALA A 3 6.90 5.53 -14.33
CA ALA A 3 6.88 6.90 -14.81
C ALA A 3 6.04 7.82 -13.90
N THR A 4 5.05 7.27 -13.20
CA THR A 4 4.18 7.98 -12.26
C THR A 4 4.05 7.21 -10.93
N PRO A 5 3.62 7.85 -9.83
CA PRO A 5 3.36 7.14 -8.58
C PRO A 5 2.18 6.16 -8.70
N GLU A 6 1.20 6.43 -9.56
CA GLU A 6 0.07 5.52 -9.82
C GLU A 6 0.52 4.23 -10.50
N GLU A 7 1.49 4.29 -11.42
CA GLU A 7 2.09 3.08 -12.00
C GLU A 7 2.83 2.25 -10.95
N ALA A 8 3.54 2.90 -10.01
CA ALA A 8 4.20 2.22 -8.91
C ALA A 8 3.17 1.57 -7.96
N GLU A 9 2.09 2.28 -7.63
CA GLU A 9 0.99 1.77 -6.81
C GLU A 9 0.26 0.59 -7.46
N HIS A 10 0.00 0.68 -8.77
CA HIS A 10 -0.61 -0.42 -9.51
C HIS A 10 0.28 -1.67 -9.46
N ALA A 11 1.58 -1.52 -9.69
CA ALA A 11 2.54 -2.61 -9.61
C ALA A 11 2.66 -3.20 -8.19
N PHE A 12 2.50 -2.37 -7.15
CA PHE A 12 2.47 -2.83 -5.76
C PHE A 12 1.30 -3.79 -5.53
N TYR A 13 0.08 -3.37 -5.87
CA TYR A 13 -1.11 -4.20 -5.68
C TYR A 13 -1.12 -5.43 -6.60
N GLU A 14 -0.65 -5.30 -7.84
CA GLU A 14 -0.51 -6.44 -8.76
C GLU A 14 0.46 -7.51 -8.20
N ALA A 15 1.60 -7.08 -7.66
CA ALA A 15 2.58 -8.00 -7.07
C ALA A 15 2.01 -8.73 -5.83
N LEU A 16 1.19 -8.06 -5.02
CA LEU A 16 0.47 -8.69 -3.90
C LEU A 16 -0.54 -9.74 -4.39
N GLU A 17 -1.33 -9.42 -5.41
CA GLU A 17 -2.33 -10.33 -5.99
C GLU A 17 -1.69 -11.55 -6.66
N GLN A 18 -0.48 -11.40 -7.19
CA GLN A 18 0.32 -12.49 -7.76
C GLN A 18 1.13 -13.26 -6.71
N GLY A 19 1.28 -12.73 -5.51
CA GLY A 19 2.17 -13.27 -4.48
C GLY A 19 3.65 -13.20 -4.86
N ASP A 20 4.02 -12.26 -5.74
CA ASP A 20 5.38 -12.10 -6.26
C ASP A 20 6.16 -11.07 -5.41
N CYS A 21 6.82 -11.56 -4.36
CA CYS A 21 7.62 -10.71 -3.48
C CYS A 21 8.81 -10.05 -4.20
N VAL A 22 9.32 -10.65 -5.28
CA VAL A 22 10.43 -10.07 -6.05
C VAL A 22 9.95 -8.84 -6.79
N ARG A 23 8.81 -8.93 -7.49
CA ARG A 23 8.17 -7.78 -8.13
C ARG A 23 7.74 -6.74 -7.12
N LEU A 24 7.22 -7.16 -5.96
CA LEU A 24 6.83 -6.25 -4.90
C LEU A 24 8.01 -5.38 -4.47
N MET A 25 9.18 -5.98 -4.23
CA MET A 25 10.38 -5.23 -3.84
C MET A 25 10.96 -4.36 -4.97
N GLN A 26 10.62 -4.59 -6.24
CA GLN A 26 10.99 -3.65 -7.32
C GLN A 26 10.21 -2.33 -7.25
N VAL A 27 9.09 -2.29 -6.52
CA VAL A 27 8.33 -1.06 -6.25
C VAL A 27 8.99 -0.21 -5.17
N TRP A 28 9.55 -0.87 -4.16
CA TRP A 28 10.24 -0.20 -3.06
C TRP A 28 11.52 0.50 -3.54
N ALA A 29 11.85 1.61 -2.90
CA ALA A 29 13.13 2.27 -3.10
C ALA A 29 14.24 1.39 -2.52
N ASP A 30 15.35 1.29 -3.24
CA ASP A 30 16.58 0.65 -2.76
C ASP A 30 17.32 1.62 -1.83
N ASP A 31 16.75 1.83 -0.64
CA ASP A 31 17.18 2.80 0.36
C ASP A 31 17.14 2.17 1.78
N GLU A 32 18.05 2.60 2.65
CA GLU A 32 18.13 2.18 4.05
C GLU A 32 17.00 2.78 4.91
N GLU A 33 16.35 3.84 4.43
CA GLU A 33 15.31 4.57 5.18
C GLU A 33 13.87 4.25 4.76
N VAL A 34 13.62 3.19 3.97
CA VAL A 34 12.25 2.77 3.67
C VAL A 34 11.52 2.23 4.89
N VAL A 35 10.21 2.47 5.00
CA VAL A 35 9.41 2.10 6.18
C VAL A 35 8.16 1.31 5.80
N CYS A 36 7.93 0.19 6.46
CA CYS A 36 6.68 -0.56 6.36
C CYS A 36 6.03 -0.70 7.75
N ILE A 37 4.72 -0.50 7.82
CA ILE A 37 3.91 -0.78 9.00
C ILE A 37 2.68 -1.56 8.53
N HIS A 38 2.65 -2.86 8.85
CA HIS A 38 1.49 -3.72 8.59
C HIS A 38 0.38 -3.45 9.61
N PRO A 39 -0.90 -3.78 9.32
CA PRO A 39 -2.00 -3.55 10.25
C PRO A 39 -1.74 -4.16 11.64
N GLY A 40 -1.74 -3.32 12.68
CA GLY A 40 -1.49 -3.72 14.07
C GLY A 40 -0.04 -4.13 14.39
N GLY A 41 0.88 -4.00 13.43
CA GLY A 41 2.28 -4.40 13.56
C GLY A 41 3.18 -3.32 14.17
N LEU A 42 4.42 -3.72 14.47
CA LEU A 42 5.50 -2.79 14.80
C LEU A 42 6.06 -2.14 13.52
N ARG A 43 6.75 -1.01 13.69
CA ARG A 43 7.46 -0.34 12.60
C ARG A 43 8.63 -1.18 12.10
N ILE A 44 8.73 -1.31 10.79
CA ILE A 44 9.79 -2.02 10.07
C ILE A 44 10.57 -1.00 9.24
N VAL A 45 11.89 -1.01 9.34
CA VAL A 45 12.77 0.00 8.70
C VAL A 45 13.88 -0.69 7.92
N GLY A 46 14.14 -0.19 6.72
CA GLY A 46 15.21 -0.63 5.83
C GLY A 46 14.79 -1.75 4.87
N HIS A 47 15.37 -1.73 3.68
CA HIS A 47 14.97 -2.57 2.56
C HIS A 47 14.94 -4.07 2.88
N SER A 48 15.97 -4.61 3.56
CA SER A 48 16.01 -6.04 3.93
C SER A 48 14.88 -6.42 4.89
N ALA A 49 14.63 -5.61 5.93
CA ALA A 49 13.59 -5.91 6.90
C ALA A 49 12.19 -5.80 6.28
N VAL A 50 11.99 -4.82 5.39
CA VAL A 50 10.75 -4.69 4.61
C VAL A 50 10.54 -5.90 3.71
N HIS A 51 11.55 -6.33 2.96
CA HIS A 51 11.51 -7.55 2.17
C HIS A 51 11.11 -8.78 3.00
N ASP A 52 11.79 -9.02 4.12
CA ASP A 52 11.53 -10.19 4.97
C ASP A 52 10.10 -10.17 5.54
N SER A 53 9.60 -8.97 5.88
CA SER A 53 8.22 -8.79 6.34
C SER A 53 7.20 -9.17 5.28
N TRP A 54 7.43 -8.78 4.02
CA TRP A 54 6.53 -9.11 2.92
C TRP A 54 6.61 -10.57 2.52
N GLN A 55 7.80 -11.17 2.57
CA GLN A 55 7.94 -12.62 2.41
C GLN A 55 7.12 -13.38 3.45
N GLN A 56 7.15 -12.94 4.72
CA GLN A 56 6.34 -13.53 5.77
C GLN A 56 4.84 -13.37 5.49
N VAL A 57 4.39 -12.17 5.10
CA VAL A 57 2.98 -11.93 4.73
C VAL A 57 2.53 -12.85 3.58
N LEU A 58 3.32 -12.90 2.50
CA LEU A 58 3.01 -13.65 1.28
C LEU A 58 3.24 -15.18 1.41
N SER A 59 3.88 -15.64 2.49
CA SER A 59 4.01 -17.07 2.78
C SER A 59 2.67 -17.79 2.96
N ASN A 60 1.60 -17.04 3.29
CA ASN A 60 0.23 -17.53 3.38
C ASN A 60 -0.49 -17.56 2.02
N GLY A 61 0.20 -17.20 0.95
CA GLY A 61 -0.31 -17.09 -0.42
C GLY A 61 -0.56 -15.64 -0.84
N PRO A 62 -1.07 -15.44 -2.08
CA PRO A 62 -1.31 -14.12 -2.63
C PRO A 62 -2.39 -13.34 -1.88
N LEU A 63 -2.20 -12.03 -1.77
CA LEU A 63 -3.11 -11.12 -1.09
C LEU A 63 -3.93 -10.34 -2.10
N HIS A 64 -5.26 -10.51 -2.06
CA HIS A 64 -6.15 -9.81 -2.98
C HIS A 64 -6.62 -8.54 -2.30
N VAL A 65 -6.06 -7.40 -2.71
CA VAL A 65 -6.35 -6.09 -2.15
C VAL A 65 -7.00 -5.22 -3.22
N ARG A 66 -8.16 -4.66 -2.90
CA ARG A 66 -8.83 -3.67 -3.74
C ARG A 66 -8.60 -2.28 -3.16
N PRO A 67 -7.81 -1.41 -3.81
CA PRO A 67 -7.69 -0.02 -3.42
C PRO A 67 -8.97 0.74 -3.74
N LEU A 68 -9.46 1.53 -2.79
CA LEU A 68 -10.69 2.30 -2.87
C LEU A 68 -10.43 3.75 -2.46
N ARG A 69 -11.07 4.68 -3.17
CA ARG A 69 -11.11 6.12 -2.85
C ARG A 69 -9.72 6.73 -2.56
N PRO A 70 -8.78 6.69 -3.51
CA PRO A 70 -7.47 7.29 -3.29
C PRO A 70 -7.60 8.83 -3.21
N LEU A 71 -7.08 9.39 -2.12
CA LEU A 71 -6.73 10.80 -1.99
C LEU A 71 -5.23 10.95 -2.28
N VAL A 72 -4.91 11.71 -3.33
CA VAL A 72 -3.52 11.90 -3.77
C VAL A 72 -3.07 13.33 -3.50
N MET A 73 -2.00 13.47 -2.69
CA MET A 73 -1.27 14.72 -2.51
C MET A 73 0.04 14.64 -3.29
N LEU A 74 0.10 15.33 -4.43
CA LEU A 74 1.26 15.32 -5.32
C LEU A 74 2.10 16.59 -5.16
N SER A 75 3.41 16.39 -5.01
CA SER A 75 4.44 17.41 -5.14
C SER A 75 5.44 17.01 -6.23
N MET A 76 6.41 17.87 -6.54
CA MET A 76 7.34 17.64 -7.65
C MET A 76 8.14 16.32 -7.54
N MET A 77 8.51 15.94 -6.32
CA MET A 77 9.41 14.80 -6.04
C MET A 77 8.82 13.79 -5.06
N CYS A 78 7.61 14.02 -4.56
CA CYS A 78 6.95 13.18 -3.58
C CYS A 78 5.44 13.12 -3.85
N ALA A 79 4.87 11.93 -3.73
CA ALA A 79 3.44 11.69 -3.79
C ALA A 79 3.01 10.93 -2.55
N VAL A 80 1.93 11.38 -1.90
CA VAL A 80 1.32 10.71 -0.75
C VAL A 80 -0.08 10.28 -1.16
N HIS A 81 -0.32 8.97 -1.13
CA HIS A 81 -1.61 8.37 -1.44
C HIS A 81 -2.21 7.87 -0.14
N VAL A 82 -3.38 8.38 0.22
CA VAL A 82 -4.17 7.89 1.35
C VAL A 82 -5.41 7.21 0.80
N LEU A 83 -5.67 5.98 1.19
CA LEU A 83 -6.74 5.18 0.60
C LEU A 83 -7.29 4.14 1.56
N VAL A 84 -8.43 3.55 1.18
CA VAL A 84 -8.98 2.36 1.83
C VAL A 84 -8.54 1.12 1.05
N GLU A 85 -7.90 0.18 1.72
CA GLU A 85 -7.57 -1.14 1.20
C GLU A 85 -8.63 -2.14 1.66
N GLN A 86 -9.42 -2.68 0.73
CA GLN A 86 -10.30 -3.80 1.02
C GLN A 86 -9.58 -5.11 0.72
N VAL A 87 -9.23 -5.85 1.77
CA VAL A 87 -8.44 -7.07 1.72
C VAL A 87 -9.37 -8.29 1.81
N ALA A 88 -9.26 -9.20 0.85
CA ALA A 88 -9.98 -10.46 0.90
C ALA A 88 -9.29 -11.45 1.85
N VAL A 89 -10.02 -11.94 2.85
CA VAL A 89 -9.54 -12.89 3.86
C VAL A 89 -10.27 -14.21 3.72
N ARG A 90 -9.54 -15.31 3.53
CA ARG A 90 -10.12 -16.65 3.48
C ARG A 90 -10.39 -17.14 4.89
N THR A 91 -11.65 -17.42 5.19
CA THR A 91 -12.09 -17.98 6.47
C THR A 91 -12.76 -19.34 6.27
N ARG A 92 -13.11 -20.02 7.37
CA ARG A 92 -13.90 -21.27 7.31
C ARG A 92 -15.30 -21.08 6.73
N GLU A 93 -15.84 -19.87 6.83
CA GLU A 93 -17.18 -19.49 6.36
C GLU A 93 -17.17 -18.95 4.92
N GLY A 94 -16.00 -18.95 4.27
CA GLY A 94 -15.79 -18.40 2.94
C GLY A 94 -14.90 -17.16 2.94
N THR A 95 -14.88 -16.45 1.80
CA THR A 95 -14.13 -15.20 1.65
C THR A 95 -14.87 -14.08 2.38
N GLN A 96 -14.19 -13.46 3.34
CA GLN A 96 -14.61 -12.25 4.04
C GLN A 96 -13.76 -11.07 3.57
N PHE A 97 -14.18 -9.85 3.91
CA PHE A 97 -13.42 -8.64 3.61
C PHE A 97 -13.07 -7.89 4.89
N ALA A 98 -11.80 -7.49 4.99
CA ALA A 98 -11.32 -6.57 6.01
C ALA A 98 -10.92 -5.25 5.34
N ASN A 99 -11.21 -4.13 5.98
CA ASN A 99 -10.75 -2.83 5.49
C ASN A 99 -9.53 -2.37 6.28
N CYS A 100 -8.60 -1.72 5.59
CA CYS A 100 -7.49 -1.01 6.18
C CYS A 100 -7.41 0.40 5.62
N TYR A 101 -6.97 1.36 6.42
CA TYR A 101 -6.46 2.62 5.89
C TYR A 101 -5.01 2.43 5.52
N ALA A 102 -4.62 2.86 4.32
CA ALA A 102 -3.24 2.87 3.87
C ALA A 102 -2.77 4.29 3.60
N THR A 103 -1.52 4.56 3.95
CA THR A 103 -0.74 5.71 3.48
C THR A 103 0.48 5.17 2.75
N ASN A 104 0.50 5.34 1.43
CA ASN A 104 1.63 5.02 0.58
C ASN A 104 2.36 6.31 0.21
N ILE A 105 3.67 6.35 0.41
CA ILE A 105 4.51 7.49 0.03
C ILE A 105 5.48 7.03 -1.05
N TYR A 106 5.54 7.81 -2.13
CA TYR A 106 6.42 7.56 -3.26
C TYR A 106 7.35 8.74 -3.45
N HIS A 107 8.63 8.48 -3.68
CA HIS A 107 9.60 9.48 -4.09
C HIS A 107 9.97 9.29 -5.57
N LYS A 108 10.14 10.41 -6.26
CA LYS A 108 10.66 10.44 -7.63
C LYS A 108 12.19 10.41 -7.58
N GLY A 109 12.79 9.36 -8.10
CA GLY A 109 14.25 9.25 -8.26
C GLY A 109 14.70 9.43 -9.71
N PRO A 110 16.02 9.33 -9.98
CA PRO A 110 16.58 9.34 -11.34
C PRO A 110 16.02 8.21 -12.22
N THR A 111 15.61 7.11 -11.59
CA THR A 111 15.13 5.89 -12.21
C THR A 111 13.61 5.71 -12.06
N GLY A 112 12.86 6.81 -12.00
CA GLY A 112 11.40 6.82 -11.85
C GLY A 112 10.92 6.84 -10.40
N TRP A 113 9.62 6.67 -10.20
CA TRP A 113 8.98 6.66 -8.88
C TRP A 113 9.22 5.34 -8.16
N ARG A 114 9.36 5.40 -6.84
CA ARG A 114 9.50 4.24 -5.95
C ARG A 114 8.80 4.50 -4.63
N MET A 115 8.25 3.45 -4.03
CA MET A 115 7.64 3.51 -2.70
C MET A 115 8.74 3.62 -1.64
N VAL A 116 8.61 4.59 -0.75
CA VAL A 116 9.50 4.77 0.41
C VAL A 116 8.79 4.46 1.72
N MET A 117 7.46 4.50 1.74
CA MET A 117 6.69 4.13 2.91
C MET A 117 5.37 3.48 2.53
N HIS A 118 5.02 2.42 3.26
CA HIS A 118 3.67 1.87 3.32
C HIS A 118 3.28 1.78 4.80
N HIS A 119 2.20 2.44 5.20
CA HIS A 119 1.61 2.27 6.51
C HIS A 119 0.16 1.88 6.33
N SER A 120 -0.19 0.69 6.79
CA SER A 120 -1.55 0.19 6.81
C SER A 120 -2.02 -0.04 8.25
N SER A 121 -3.27 0.30 8.53
CA SER A 121 -3.89 0.18 9.86
C SER A 121 -5.34 -0.28 9.71
N SER A 122 -5.86 -0.99 10.72
CA SER A 122 -7.24 -1.48 10.68
C SER A 122 -8.25 -0.33 10.54
N ALA A 123 -9.20 -0.49 9.62
CA ALA A 123 -10.30 0.45 9.42
C ALA A 123 -11.64 -0.21 9.80
N PRO A 124 -12.68 0.58 10.13
CA PRO A 124 -14.04 0.07 10.29
C PRO A 124 -14.55 -0.66 9.03
N THR A 125 -15.47 -1.60 9.21
CA THR A 125 -16.10 -2.36 8.11
C THR A 125 -16.84 -1.44 7.12
N GLU A 126 -17.29 -0.28 7.60
CA GLU A 126 -18.02 0.73 6.83
C GLU A 126 -17.09 1.69 6.04
N ALA A 127 -15.77 1.62 6.25
CA ALA A 127 -14.80 2.46 5.57
C ALA A 127 -14.93 2.32 4.04
N GLY A 128 -14.95 3.45 3.33
CA GLY A 128 -15.14 3.48 1.88
C GLY A 128 -16.57 3.25 1.37
N VAL A 129 -17.56 3.05 2.27
CA VAL A 129 -18.98 2.95 1.91
C VAL A 129 -19.76 4.16 2.42
N LEU A 130 -19.58 4.55 3.68
CA LEU A 130 -20.45 5.51 4.38
C LEU A 130 -19.75 6.80 4.84
N ASP A 131 -18.46 6.96 4.56
CA ASP A 131 -17.73 8.10 5.10
C ASP A 131 -18.03 9.38 4.31
N LEU A 132 -18.84 10.27 4.92
CA LEU A 132 -19.25 11.56 4.38
C LEU A 132 -18.08 12.57 4.35
N HIS A 133 -17.02 12.33 5.11
CA HIS A 133 -15.85 13.20 5.21
C HIS A 133 -14.69 12.75 4.31
N ASP A 134 -14.92 11.72 3.49
CA ASP A 134 -13.94 11.08 2.61
C ASP A 134 -13.98 11.66 1.18
N VAL A 135 -14.41 12.92 1.08
CA VAL A 135 -14.40 13.71 -0.16
C VAL A 135 -13.62 15.00 0.12
N PRO A 136 -12.61 15.34 -0.70
CA PRO A 136 -11.88 16.60 -0.51
C PRO A 136 -12.82 17.80 -0.58
N ASP A 137 -12.65 18.73 0.37
CA ASP A 137 -13.33 20.02 0.30
C ASP A 137 -12.87 20.82 -0.91
N MET A 138 -13.81 21.48 -1.57
CA MET A 138 -13.52 22.53 -2.55
C MET A 138 -13.27 23.83 -1.79
N LEU A 139 -12.02 24.09 -1.41
CA LEU A 139 -11.62 25.40 -0.89
C LEU A 139 -11.51 26.38 -2.07
N HIS A 140 -12.30 27.47 -2.04
CA HIS A 140 -12.32 28.53 -3.05
C HIS A 140 -11.19 29.54 -2.88
#